data_AF-A0A1U8M1D3-F1
#
_entry.id   AF-A0A1U8M1D3-F1
#
_cell.length_a   1.000
_cell.length_b   1.000
_cell.length_c   1.000
_cell.angle_alpha   90.00
_cell.angle_beta   90.00
_cell.angle_gamma   90.00
#
_symmetry.space_group_name_H-M   'P 1'
#
loop_
_entity.id
_entity.type
_entity.pdbx_description
1 polymer ?
#
loop_
_entity_poly.entity_id
_entity_poly.type
_entity_poly.pdbx_seq_one_letter_code
_entity_poly.pdbx_strand_id
1 'polypeptide(L)'
;MSPKIKDINRRLGELATEWKSFDLRQYSDNRHVFRRETISFVHSSDVIGRDEDKENIISMLMKPSEDQNVPVIPIVGLGGLGKTTLAQLAFNDDRVTSLFPLKIWICVSDEFDLSRLLKLIIQSVNKGERCDDSTLDALQARLRSLLNDKKFLLVLDDVWNENKAKWVELRNLLRPTDGFSPSKIIVTTRSLNVAPIMSSIPPYILKGLPLEDCLTLFTKWAFNDGDERHYPNLIRIGEEIVKKCKGVPLAVRTLGSLLF
;
A
#
# COMPACT_ATOMS: atom_id res chain seq x y z
N MET A 1 21.51 -44.83 -22.06
CA MET A 1 20.46 -43.78 -22.16
C MET A 1 19.45 -44.18 -23.23
N SER A 2 18.15 -44.09 -22.91
CA SER A 2 17.06 -44.37 -23.86
C SER A 2 17.16 -43.48 -25.10
N PRO A 3 16.82 -43.96 -26.32
CA PRO A 3 16.83 -43.17 -27.55
C PRO A 3 16.07 -41.85 -27.42
N LYS A 4 14.98 -41.84 -26.62
CA LYS A 4 14.19 -40.64 -26.33
C LYS A 4 14.98 -39.57 -25.55
N ILE A 5 15.81 -39.98 -24.59
CA ILE A 5 16.64 -39.06 -23.80
C ILE A 5 17.73 -38.44 -24.68
N LYS A 6 18.29 -39.21 -25.62
CA LYS A 6 19.28 -38.69 -26.58
C LYS A 6 18.67 -37.64 -27.50
N ASP A 7 17.44 -37.86 -27.99
CA ASP A 7 16.77 -36.88 -28.84
C ASP A 7 16.41 -35.59 -28.08
N ILE A 8 15.92 -35.69 -26.83
CA ILE A 8 15.66 -34.53 -25.98
C ILE A 8 16.93 -33.71 -25.74
N ASN A 9 18.04 -34.36 -25.40
CA ASN A 9 19.30 -33.68 -25.16
C ASN A 9 19.85 -33.01 -26.43
N ARG A 10 19.68 -33.64 -27.59
CA ARG A 10 20.05 -33.03 -28.88
C ARG A 10 19.24 -31.76 -29.14
N ARG A 11 17.91 -31.82 -28.99
CA ARG A 11 17.02 -30.67 -29.19
C ARG A 11 17.29 -29.53 -28.19
N LEU A 12 17.60 -29.86 -26.94
CA LEU A 12 18.02 -28.88 -25.93
C LEU A 12 19.36 -28.22 -26.31
N GLY A 13 20.30 -28.99 -26.86
CA GLY A 13 21.56 -28.47 -27.38
C GLY A 13 21.36 -27.52 -28.57
N GLU A 14 20.50 -27.89 -29.51
CA GLU A 14 20.12 -27.04 -30.65
C GLU A 14 19.51 -25.72 -30.18
N LEU A 15 18.53 -25.77 -29.28
CA LEU A 15 17.92 -24.58 -28.68
C LEU A 15 18.92 -23.70 -27.93
N ALA A 16 19.87 -24.29 -27.20
CA ALA A 16 20.90 -23.53 -26.49
C ALA A 16 21.87 -22.84 -27.45
N THR A 17 22.13 -23.45 -28.61
CA THR A 17 23.00 -22.89 -29.65
C THR A 17 22.29 -21.76 -30.40
N GLU A 18 21.01 -21.97 -30.73
CA GLU A 18 20.15 -20.98 -31.35
C GLU A 18 19.94 -19.77 -30.42
N TRP A 19 19.65 -19.99 -29.13
CA TRP A 19 19.57 -18.96 -28.09
C TRP A 19 20.81 -18.06 -28.04
N LYS A 20 22.02 -18.65 -28.09
CA LYS A 20 23.28 -17.90 -28.11
C LYS A 20 23.47 -17.09 -29.39
N SER A 21 22.95 -17.57 -30.52
CA SER A 21 23.07 -16.90 -31.82
C SER A 21 22.23 -15.61 -31.92
N PHE A 22 21.14 -15.52 -31.16
CA PHE A 22 20.31 -14.32 -31.15
C PHE A 22 20.97 -13.12 -30.45
N ASP A 23 22.15 -13.28 -29.83
CA ASP A 23 22.87 -12.25 -29.06
C ASP A 23 21.93 -11.44 -28.15
N LEU A 24 20.91 -12.13 -27.61
CA LEU A 24 19.95 -11.53 -26.69
C LEU A 24 20.72 -11.23 -25.43
N ARG A 25 21.06 -9.95 -25.25
CA ARG A 25 21.57 -9.46 -23.97
C ARG A 25 20.63 -10.01 -22.90
N GLN A 26 21.17 -10.79 -21.96
CA GLN A 26 20.49 -11.03 -20.69
C GLN A 26 20.40 -9.67 -20.01
N TYR A 27 19.38 -8.90 -20.36
CA TYR A 27 18.89 -7.89 -19.47
C TYR A 27 18.38 -8.70 -18.27
N SER A 28 19.07 -8.62 -17.12
CA SER A 28 18.33 -8.67 -15.87
C SER A 28 17.20 -7.69 -16.07
N ASP A 29 15.98 -8.08 -15.72
CA ASP A 29 14.79 -7.26 -15.90
C ASP A 29 14.91 -6.02 -15.00
N ASN A 30 15.77 -5.07 -15.39
CA ASN A 30 15.80 -3.69 -15.00
C ASN A 30 14.69 -2.99 -15.77
N ARG A 31 13.49 -3.61 -15.89
CA ARG A 31 12.29 -2.81 -15.76
C ARG A 31 12.53 -2.03 -14.48
N HIS A 32 12.91 -0.76 -14.65
CA HIS A 32 12.77 0.23 -13.62
C HIS A 32 11.29 0.18 -13.26
N VAL A 33 10.92 -0.74 -12.38
CA VAL A 33 9.73 -0.60 -11.56
C VAL A 33 10.07 0.69 -10.85
N PHE A 34 9.58 1.80 -11.40
CA PHE A 34 9.72 3.11 -10.78
C PHE A 34 9.29 2.88 -9.36
N ARG A 35 10.27 2.93 -8.44
CA ARG A 35 10.03 2.62 -7.04
C ARG A 35 9.01 3.65 -6.60
N ARG A 36 7.76 3.23 -6.50
CA ARG A 36 6.67 4.16 -6.27
C ARG A 36 6.72 4.48 -4.79
N GLU A 37 7.30 5.62 -4.47
CA GLU A 37 7.20 6.17 -3.13
C GLU A 37 5.81 6.78 -2.96
N THR A 38 5.21 6.56 -1.80
CA THR A 38 3.98 7.22 -1.40
C THR A 38 4.24 8.17 -0.26
N ILE A 39 3.57 9.32 -0.31
CA ILE A 39 3.60 10.32 0.76
C ILE A 39 2.33 10.21 1.60
N SER A 40 2.37 10.68 2.84
CA SER A 40 1.21 10.66 3.73
C SER A 40 0.14 11.70 3.40
N PHE A 41 0.47 12.71 2.58
CA PHE A 41 -0.39 13.84 2.31
C PHE A 41 -1.40 13.56 1.19
N VAL A 42 -2.63 14.02 1.40
CA VAL A 42 -3.70 14.05 0.40
C VAL A 42 -4.60 15.26 0.67
N HIS A 43 -5.05 15.94 -0.39
CA HIS A 43 -6.13 16.93 -0.27
C HIS A 43 -7.47 16.19 -0.15
N SER A 44 -8.15 16.30 0.99
CA SER A 44 -9.42 15.61 1.24
C SER A 44 -10.51 16.00 0.24
N SER A 45 -10.53 17.26 -0.22
CA SER A 45 -11.43 17.76 -1.27
C SER A 45 -11.24 17.09 -2.63
N ASP A 46 -10.13 16.38 -2.84
CA ASP A 46 -9.85 15.64 -4.06
C ASP A 46 -10.30 14.18 -4.02
N VAL A 47 -10.76 13.71 -2.86
CA VAL A 47 -11.20 12.33 -2.68
C VAL A 47 -12.73 12.29 -2.68
N ILE A 48 -13.30 11.48 -3.57
CA ILE A 48 -14.75 11.35 -3.77
C ILE A 48 -15.19 9.95 -3.33
N GLY A 49 -16.34 9.86 -2.65
CA GLY A 49 -17.03 8.60 -2.34
C GLY A 49 -16.34 7.71 -1.31
N ARG A 50 -15.53 8.28 -0.40
CA ARG A 50 -14.75 7.52 0.60
C ARG A 50 -15.07 7.86 2.04
N ASP A 51 -16.14 8.61 2.31
CA ASP A 51 -16.47 9.02 3.68
C ASP A 51 -16.85 7.86 4.58
N GLU A 52 -17.72 6.95 4.12
CA GLU A 52 -18.09 5.76 4.90
C GLU A 52 -16.89 4.85 5.15
N ASP A 53 -16.07 4.61 4.12
CA ASP A 53 -14.84 3.84 4.26
C ASP A 53 -13.90 4.46 5.30
N LYS A 54 -13.73 5.78 5.28
CA LYS A 54 -12.90 6.54 6.22
C LYS A 54 -13.42 6.38 7.65
N GLU A 55 -14.72 6.54 7.87
CA GLU A 55 -15.33 6.37 9.19
C GLU A 55 -15.16 4.94 9.72
N ASN A 56 -15.25 3.93 8.86
CA ASN A 56 -15.00 2.53 9.24
C ASN A 56 -13.56 2.32 9.72
N ILE A 57 -12.57 2.86 9.02
CA ILE A 57 -11.17 2.77 9.43
C ILE A 57 -10.93 3.52 10.75
N ILE A 58 -11.51 4.71 10.92
CA ILE A 58 -11.39 5.48 12.16
C ILE A 58 -12.03 4.74 13.33
N SER A 59 -13.21 4.14 13.14
CA SER A 59 -13.85 3.28 14.14
C SER A 59 -12.95 2.14 14.58
N MET A 60 -12.26 1.47 13.64
CA MET A 60 -11.29 0.42 13.97
C MET A 60 -10.08 0.95 14.77
N LEU A 61 -9.58 2.15 14.44
CA LEU A 61 -8.48 2.79 15.16
C LEU A 61 -8.85 3.18 16.60
N MET A 62 -10.11 3.59 16.81
CA MET A 62 -10.62 4.03 18.12
C MET A 62 -10.90 2.85 19.07
N LYS A 63 -11.06 1.62 18.54
CA LYS A 63 -11.29 0.44 19.37
C LYS A 63 -10.08 0.13 20.27
N PRO A 64 -10.29 -0.13 21.57
CA PRO A 64 -9.22 -0.52 22.47
C PRO A 64 -8.57 -1.83 22.01
N SER A 65 -7.29 -2.00 22.34
CA SER A 65 -6.55 -3.22 22.05
C SER A 65 -6.83 -4.25 23.14
N GLU A 66 -7.25 -5.46 22.77
CA GLU A 66 -7.42 -6.58 23.72
C GLU A 66 -6.18 -7.50 23.77
N ASP A 67 -5.25 -7.35 22.82
CA ASP A 67 -4.02 -8.12 22.71
C ASP A 67 -2.84 -7.33 23.30
N GLN A 68 -1.84 -8.05 23.81
CA GLN A 68 -0.56 -7.50 24.28
C GLN A 68 0.32 -6.96 23.15
N ASN A 69 -0.07 -7.20 21.89
CA ASN A 69 0.64 -6.74 20.71
C ASN A 69 -0.01 -5.49 20.13
N VAL A 70 0.78 -4.71 19.39
CA VAL A 70 0.26 -3.58 18.60
C VAL A 70 -0.70 -4.11 17.52
N PRO A 71 -1.98 -3.76 17.55
CA PRO A 71 -2.94 -4.26 16.56
C PRO A 71 -2.68 -3.72 15.17
N VAL A 72 -2.91 -4.57 14.17
CA VAL A 72 -2.73 -4.25 12.76
C VAL A 72 -4.09 -4.21 12.07
N ILE A 73 -4.41 -3.13 11.36
CA ILE A 73 -5.64 -2.97 10.58
C ILE A 73 -5.26 -3.12 9.09
N PRO A 74 -5.57 -4.26 8.46
CA PRO A 74 -5.27 -4.47 7.05
C PRO A 74 -6.37 -3.85 6.17
N ILE A 75 -6.00 -2.98 5.24
CA ILE A 75 -6.84 -2.48 4.15
C ILE A 75 -6.44 -3.26 2.89
N VAL A 76 -7.35 -4.09 2.40
CA VAL A 76 -7.09 -5.00 1.28
C VAL A 76 -8.01 -4.68 0.10
N GLY A 77 -7.49 -4.82 -1.12
CA GLY A 77 -8.28 -4.57 -2.31
C GLY A 77 -7.43 -4.52 -3.57
N LEU A 78 -8.09 -4.58 -4.72
CA LEU A 78 -7.43 -4.55 -6.03
C LEU A 78 -6.59 -3.28 -6.24
N GLY A 79 -5.71 -3.34 -7.24
CA GLY A 79 -4.92 -2.19 -7.66
C GLY A 79 -5.83 -1.04 -8.12
N GLY A 80 -5.45 0.20 -7.81
CA GLY A 80 -6.19 1.38 -8.24
C GLY A 80 -7.47 1.70 -7.47
N LEU A 81 -7.88 0.89 -6.50
CA LEU A 81 -9.08 1.14 -5.68
C LEU A 81 -8.95 2.32 -4.70
N GLY A 82 -7.75 2.82 -4.44
CA GLY A 82 -7.53 3.94 -3.51
C GLY A 82 -7.28 3.54 -2.06
N LYS A 83 -6.70 2.37 -1.80
CA LYS A 83 -6.31 1.94 -0.43
C LYS A 83 -5.38 2.93 0.25
N THR A 84 -4.32 3.33 -0.46
CA THR A 84 -3.37 4.36 -0.03
C THR A 84 -4.11 5.66 0.28
N THR A 85 -5.01 6.10 -0.61
CA THR A 85 -5.84 7.29 -0.41
C THR A 85 -6.72 7.20 0.83
N LEU A 86 -7.36 6.05 1.07
CA LEU A 86 -8.16 5.83 2.27
C LEU A 86 -7.29 5.88 3.55
N ALA A 87 -6.11 5.27 3.52
CA ALA A 87 -5.17 5.33 4.64
C ALA A 87 -4.68 6.78 4.87
N GLN A 88 -4.42 7.56 3.82
CA GLN A 88 -4.06 8.98 3.93
C GLN A 88 -5.19 9.80 4.56
N LEU A 89 -6.45 9.57 4.17
CA LEU A 89 -7.61 10.25 4.76
C LEU A 89 -7.72 9.96 6.27
N ALA A 90 -7.64 8.69 6.68
CA ALA A 90 -7.69 8.33 8.09
C ALA A 90 -6.48 8.86 8.86
N PHE A 91 -5.28 8.75 8.29
CA PHE A 91 -4.03 9.22 8.89
C PHE A 91 -4.05 10.72 9.19
N ASN A 92 -4.69 11.53 8.35
CA ASN A 92 -4.76 12.98 8.49
C ASN A 92 -6.03 13.48 9.18
N ASP A 93 -6.95 12.61 9.61
CA ASP A 93 -8.15 13.02 10.36
C ASP A 93 -7.76 13.61 11.74
N ASP A 94 -8.45 14.66 12.16
CA ASP A 94 -8.16 15.37 13.42
C ASP A 94 -8.35 14.49 14.65
N ARG A 95 -9.34 13.57 14.62
CA ARG A 95 -9.58 12.62 15.72
C ARG A 95 -8.44 11.63 15.84
N VAL A 96 -7.92 11.15 14.70
CA VAL A 96 -6.76 10.25 14.65
C VAL A 96 -5.49 10.98 15.07
N THR A 97 -5.30 12.22 14.63
CA THR A 97 -4.17 13.07 15.03
C THR A 97 -4.17 13.33 16.54
N SER A 98 -5.34 13.61 17.12
CA SER A 98 -5.49 13.78 18.57
C SER A 98 -5.24 12.47 19.32
N LEU A 99 -5.64 11.33 18.74
CA LEU A 99 -5.46 10.03 19.36
C LEU A 99 -4.00 9.55 19.33
N PHE A 100 -3.25 9.83 18.27
CA PHE A 100 -1.87 9.37 18.07
C PHE A 100 -0.91 10.55 17.85
N PRO A 101 -0.25 11.03 18.91
CA PRO A 101 0.69 12.16 18.81
C PRO A 101 1.86 11.88 17.86
N LEU A 102 2.30 10.61 17.78
CA LEU A 102 3.34 10.18 16.84
C LEU A 102 2.69 9.46 15.65
N LYS A 103 2.86 9.99 14.44
CA LYS A 103 2.36 9.37 13.21
C LYS A 103 3.50 9.13 12.23
N ILE A 104 3.60 7.90 11.73
CA ILE A 104 4.71 7.41 10.91
C ILE A 104 4.12 6.82 9.62
N TRP A 105 4.63 7.22 8.47
CA TRP A 105 4.19 6.72 7.17
C TRP A 105 5.38 6.14 6.39
N ILE A 106 5.28 4.87 6.01
CA ILE A 106 6.33 4.16 5.30
C ILE A 106 5.73 3.44 4.10
N CYS A 107 6.21 3.77 2.91
CA CYS A 107 5.97 2.95 1.72
C CYS A 107 6.93 1.75 1.74
N VAL A 108 6.38 0.54 1.79
CA VAL A 108 7.16 -0.69 1.77
C VAL A 108 7.53 -0.98 0.31
N SER A 109 8.80 -1.35 0.07
CA SER A 109 9.23 -1.76 -1.27
C SER A 109 8.88 -3.21 -1.52
N ASP A 110 8.80 -3.59 -2.80
CA ASP A 110 8.58 -4.96 -3.25
C ASP A 110 9.51 -5.97 -2.53
N GLU A 111 10.79 -5.60 -2.37
CA GLU A 111 11.71 -6.31 -1.50
C GLU A 111 11.56 -5.86 -0.04
N PHE A 112 11.00 -6.74 0.80
CA PHE A 112 10.98 -6.52 2.24
C PHE A 112 12.38 -6.76 2.84
N ASP A 113 13.00 -5.66 3.22
CA ASP A 113 14.23 -5.62 4.02
C ASP A 113 13.91 -4.98 5.37
N LEU A 114 14.04 -5.78 6.44
CA LEU A 114 13.79 -5.35 7.81
C LEU A 114 14.74 -4.21 8.19
N SER A 115 16.03 -4.31 7.87
CA SER A 115 17.02 -3.27 8.19
C SER A 115 16.62 -1.93 7.59
N ARG A 116 16.27 -1.93 6.30
CA ARG A 116 15.80 -0.75 5.59
C ARG A 116 14.52 -0.18 6.20
N LEU A 117 13.56 -1.04 6.54
CA LEU A 117 12.31 -0.62 7.17
C LEU A 117 12.56 0.06 8.52
N LEU A 118 13.40 -0.52 9.38
CA LEU A 118 13.75 0.07 10.68
C LEU A 118 14.42 1.45 10.51
N LYS A 119 15.35 1.59 9.56
CA LYS A 119 16.00 2.87 9.24
C LYS A 119 14.98 3.94 8.85
N LEU A 120 14.03 3.60 7.96
CA LEU A 120 12.99 4.54 7.54
C LEU A 120 12.07 4.95 8.69
N ILE A 121 11.69 4.01 9.56
CA ILE A 121 10.89 4.33 10.75
C ILE A 121 11.67 5.27 11.69
N ILE A 122 12.93 4.95 11.98
CA ILE A 122 13.80 5.79 12.83
C ILE A 122 13.93 7.20 12.25
N GLN A 123 14.20 7.33 10.95
CA GLN A 123 14.31 8.62 10.27
C GLN A 123 12.98 9.40 10.27
N SER A 124 11.84 8.72 10.21
CA SER A 124 10.53 9.36 10.30
C SER A 124 10.28 9.96 11.68
N VAL A 125 10.74 9.27 12.75
CA VAL A 125 10.61 9.72 14.14
C VAL A 125 11.68 10.77 14.51
N ASN A 126 12.90 10.62 13.99
CA ASN A 126 14.05 11.48 14.26
C ASN A 126 14.74 11.89 12.95
N LYS A 127 14.24 12.96 12.33
CA LYS A 127 14.60 13.41 10.96
C LYS A 127 16.08 13.75 10.73
N GLY A 128 16.88 13.91 11.79
CA GLY A 128 18.31 14.18 11.69
C GLY A 128 19.21 12.94 11.82
N GLU A 129 18.64 11.77 12.08
CA GLU A 129 19.42 10.57 12.41
C GLU A 129 19.89 9.82 11.16
N ARG A 130 21.19 9.53 11.11
CA ARG A 130 21.79 8.67 10.07
C ARG A 130 22.08 7.30 10.66
N CYS A 131 21.64 6.26 9.95
CA CYS A 131 21.78 4.87 10.39
C CYS A 131 22.38 3.98 9.28
N ASP A 132 23.14 4.58 8.36
CA ASP A 132 23.55 3.92 7.12
C ASP A 132 24.43 2.70 7.39
N ASP A 133 25.32 2.77 8.38
CA ASP A 133 26.24 1.69 8.77
C ASP A 133 25.83 0.92 10.05
N SER A 134 24.61 1.14 10.54
CA SER A 134 24.15 0.49 11.77
C SER A 134 23.84 -1.00 11.58
N THR A 135 24.25 -1.83 12.54
CA THR A 135 23.85 -3.25 12.61
C THR A 135 22.34 -3.35 12.91
N LEU A 136 21.73 -4.50 12.56
CA LEU A 136 20.32 -4.77 12.91
C LEU A 136 20.06 -4.67 14.41
N ASP A 137 21.01 -5.09 15.24
CA ASP A 137 20.88 -5.01 16.69
C ASP A 137 20.86 -3.56 17.19
N ALA A 138 21.75 -2.71 16.67
CA ALA A 138 21.74 -1.28 16.98
C ALA A 138 20.45 -0.59 16.52
N LEU A 139 19.94 -0.96 15.34
CA LEU A 139 18.67 -0.44 14.81
C LEU A 139 17.49 -0.82 15.70
N GLN A 140 17.39 -2.09 16.14
CA GLN A 140 16.29 -2.47 17.03
C GLN A 140 16.36 -1.77 18.37
N ALA A 141 17.54 -1.67 18.99
CA ALA A 141 17.70 -1.02 20.29
C ALA A 141 17.30 0.46 20.19
N ARG A 142 17.70 1.11 19.10
CA ARG A 142 17.34 2.50 18.82
C ARG A 142 15.85 2.68 18.56
N LEU A 143 15.24 1.84 17.74
CA LEU A 143 13.81 1.90 17.48
C LEU A 143 13.01 1.74 18.78
N ARG A 144 13.36 0.73 19.60
CA ARG A 144 12.70 0.51 20.90
C ARG A 144 12.83 1.73 21.80
N SER A 145 14.03 2.32 21.90
CA SER A 145 14.24 3.54 22.66
C SER A 145 13.40 4.73 22.16
N LEU A 146 13.25 4.88 20.84
CA LEU A 146 12.48 5.98 20.25
C LEU A 146 10.97 5.82 20.42
N LEU A 147 10.47 4.59 20.46
CA LEU A 147 9.04 4.28 20.56
C LEU A 147 8.59 3.94 21.98
N ASN A 148 9.50 3.74 22.92
CA ASN A 148 9.17 3.46 24.32
C ASN A 148 8.26 4.56 24.87
N ASP A 149 7.20 4.16 25.57
CA ASP A 149 6.19 5.04 26.17
C ASP A 149 5.45 5.97 25.19
N LYS A 150 5.64 5.80 23.88
CA LYS A 150 4.95 6.60 22.87
C LYS A 150 3.75 5.87 22.32
N LYS A 151 2.64 6.61 22.25
CA LYS A 151 1.47 6.23 21.47
C LYS A 151 1.67 6.66 20.03
N PHE A 152 1.70 5.70 19.11
CA PHE A 152 1.95 5.95 17.70
C PHE A 152 0.94 5.28 16.76
N LEU A 153 0.77 5.87 15.58
CA LEU A 153 0.16 5.25 14.42
C LEU A 153 1.25 5.02 13.36
N LEU A 154 1.46 3.77 12.96
CA LEU A 154 2.37 3.41 11.89
C LEU A 154 1.58 2.95 10.66
N VAL A 155 1.79 3.58 9.52
CA VAL A 155 1.25 3.13 8.23
C VAL A 155 2.36 2.44 7.44
N LEU A 156 2.11 1.18 7.08
CA LEU A 156 2.91 0.40 6.13
C LEU A 156 2.12 0.29 4.83
N ASP A 157 2.44 1.16 3.88
CA ASP A 157 1.74 1.26 2.60
C ASP A 157 2.35 0.32 1.55
N ASP A 158 1.49 -0.29 0.74
CA ASP A 158 1.79 -1.22 -0.35
C ASP A 158 2.66 -2.42 0.05
N VAL A 159 2.16 -3.20 1.00
CA VAL A 159 2.87 -4.39 1.50
C VAL A 159 2.61 -5.62 0.62
N TRP A 160 3.69 -6.21 0.09
CA TRP A 160 3.64 -7.42 -0.76
C TRP A 160 4.22 -8.68 -0.12
N ASN A 161 5.01 -8.55 0.95
CA ASN A 161 5.76 -9.68 1.49
C ASN A 161 4.88 -10.65 2.29
N GLU A 162 4.89 -11.93 1.90
CA GLU A 162 4.12 -13.00 2.55
C GLU A 162 4.98 -13.86 3.51
N ASN A 163 6.18 -13.40 3.87
CA ASN A 163 7.03 -14.14 4.80
C ASN A 163 6.64 -13.85 6.26
N LYS A 164 5.94 -14.81 6.87
CA LYS A 164 5.48 -14.73 8.27
C LYS A 164 6.61 -14.47 9.27
N ALA A 165 7.80 -15.05 9.09
CA ALA A 165 8.90 -14.89 10.05
C ALA A 165 9.36 -13.42 10.13
N LYS A 166 9.50 -12.76 8.98
CA LYS A 166 9.86 -11.34 8.88
C LYS A 166 8.85 -10.41 9.58
N TRP A 167 7.56 -10.75 9.50
CA TRP A 167 6.51 -10.01 10.20
C TRP A 167 6.50 -10.24 11.70
N VAL A 168 6.75 -11.47 12.13
CA VAL A 168 6.91 -11.79 13.56
C VAL A 168 8.09 -11.03 14.14
N GLU A 169 9.21 -10.96 13.43
CA GLU A 169 10.36 -10.13 13.83
C GLU A 169 9.96 -8.67 14.01
N LEU A 170 9.37 -8.01 13.00
CA LEU A 170 8.92 -6.63 13.11
C LEU A 170 7.94 -6.41 14.28
N ARG A 171 6.96 -7.31 14.45
CA ARG A 171 5.97 -7.24 15.53
C ARG A 171 6.64 -7.32 16.91
N ASN A 172 7.63 -8.18 17.08
CA ASN A 172 8.38 -8.30 18.33
C ASN A 172 9.17 -7.03 18.64
N LEU A 173 9.71 -6.36 17.62
CA LEU A 173 10.42 -5.09 17.76
C LEU A 173 9.51 -3.93 18.18
N LEU A 174 8.27 -3.93 17.69
CA LEU A 174 7.26 -2.90 18.00
C LEU A 174 6.47 -3.18 19.28
N ARG A 175 6.66 -4.35 19.90
CA ARG A 175 5.90 -4.77 21.08
C ARG A 175 6.25 -3.89 22.30
N PRO A 176 5.24 -3.37 23.04
CA PRO A 176 5.47 -2.62 24.26
C PRO A 176 6.18 -3.49 25.31
N THR A 177 6.98 -2.86 26.17
CA THR A 177 7.62 -3.54 27.32
C THR A 177 6.60 -3.90 28.40
N ASP A 178 5.55 -3.09 28.56
CA ASP A 178 4.65 -3.13 29.72
C ASP A 178 3.34 -3.87 29.43
N GLY A 179 3.28 -4.61 28.32
CA GLY A 179 2.18 -5.52 27.99
C GLY A 179 0.91 -4.89 27.41
N PHE A 180 0.77 -3.55 27.39
CA PHE A 180 -0.32 -2.86 26.71
C PHE A 180 0.21 -1.77 25.77
N SER A 181 -0.25 -1.76 24.51
CA SER A 181 0.09 -0.69 23.57
C SER A 181 -1.17 0.07 23.15
N PRO A 182 -1.21 1.39 23.40
CA PRO A 182 -2.24 2.25 22.83
C PRO A 182 -1.98 2.56 21.34
N SER A 183 -0.90 2.05 20.75
CA SER A 183 -0.50 2.26 19.36
C SER A 183 -1.26 1.34 18.40
N LYS A 184 -1.28 1.70 17.12
CA LYS A 184 -1.91 0.90 16.05
C LYS A 184 -1.04 0.91 14.79
N ILE A 185 -1.22 -0.10 13.95
CA ILE A 185 -0.60 -0.18 12.63
C ILE A 185 -1.71 -0.26 11.58
N ILE A 186 -1.59 0.50 10.49
CA ILE A 186 -2.38 0.31 9.27
C ILE A 186 -1.48 -0.33 8.23
N VAL A 187 -1.99 -1.33 7.52
CA VAL A 187 -1.32 -1.93 6.38
C VAL A 187 -2.21 -1.78 5.17
N THR A 188 -1.66 -1.32 4.04
CA THR A 188 -2.38 -1.44 2.75
C THR A 188 -1.74 -2.55 1.93
N THR A 189 -2.55 -3.41 1.31
CA THR A 189 -2.03 -4.50 0.49
C THR A 189 -3.02 -4.92 -0.59
N ARG A 190 -2.51 -5.53 -1.66
CA ARG A 190 -3.32 -6.18 -2.69
C ARG A 190 -3.55 -7.67 -2.40
N SER A 191 -2.75 -8.26 -1.52
CA SER A 191 -2.79 -9.69 -1.24
C SER A 191 -3.70 -9.99 -0.05
N LEU A 192 -4.69 -10.88 -0.28
CA LEU A 192 -5.50 -11.44 0.80
C LEU A 192 -4.71 -12.38 1.71
N ASN A 193 -3.52 -12.84 1.29
CA ASN A 193 -2.66 -13.70 2.11
C ASN A 193 -1.82 -12.90 3.09
N VAL A 194 -1.44 -11.66 2.76
CA VAL A 194 -0.67 -10.78 3.66
C VAL A 194 -1.47 -10.42 4.91
N ALA A 195 -2.76 -10.12 4.76
CA ALA A 195 -3.62 -9.71 5.87
C ALA A 195 -3.64 -10.68 7.08
N PRO A 196 -3.93 -11.99 6.91
CA PRO A 196 -3.95 -12.95 8.03
C PRO A 196 -2.55 -13.26 8.57
N ILE A 197 -1.49 -13.01 7.80
CA ILE A 197 -0.12 -13.15 8.28
C ILE A 197 0.23 -12.03 9.26
N MET A 198 -0.22 -10.81 8.97
CA MET A 198 0.11 -9.62 9.73
C MET A 198 -0.85 -9.33 10.89
N SER A 199 -2.11 -9.77 10.78
CA SER A 199 -3.15 -9.40 11.74
C SER A 199 -4.06 -10.56 12.13
N SER A 200 -4.49 -10.54 13.39
CA SER A 200 -5.65 -11.29 13.88
C SER A 200 -6.97 -10.55 13.63
N ILE A 201 -6.93 -9.26 13.31
CA ILE A 201 -8.11 -8.46 12.97
C ILE A 201 -8.51 -8.77 11.52
N PRO A 202 -9.80 -9.06 11.25
CA PRO A 202 -10.29 -9.25 9.90
C PRO A 202 -9.94 -8.06 8.99
N PRO A 203 -9.50 -8.30 7.74
CA PRO A 203 -9.16 -7.22 6.83
C PRO A 203 -10.39 -6.38 6.44
N TYR A 204 -10.18 -5.07 6.32
CA TYR A 204 -11.11 -4.18 5.65
C TYR A 204 -10.99 -4.34 4.13
N ILE A 205 -11.96 -5.00 3.51
CA ILE A 205 -11.99 -5.22 2.06
C ILE A 205 -12.54 -3.97 1.37
N LEU A 206 -11.64 -3.16 0.81
CA LEU A 206 -12.01 -1.96 0.06
C LEU A 206 -12.65 -2.35 -1.27
N LYS A 207 -13.87 -1.86 -1.48
CA LYS A 207 -14.64 -2.08 -2.71
C LYS A 207 -14.46 -0.91 -3.70
N GLY A 208 -14.89 -1.17 -4.94
CA GLY A 208 -15.03 -0.13 -5.96
C GLY A 208 -16.01 0.95 -5.49
N LEU A 209 -15.82 2.17 -6.00
CA LEU A 209 -16.74 3.27 -5.76
C LEU A 209 -18.13 2.99 -6.34
N PRO A 210 -19.19 3.49 -5.70
CA PRO A 210 -20.52 3.57 -6.28
C PRO A 210 -20.52 4.26 -7.65
N LEU A 211 -21.51 3.94 -8.49
CA LEU A 211 -21.58 4.50 -9.85
C LEU A 211 -21.66 6.03 -9.83
N GLU A 212 -22.47 6.59 -8.95
CA GLU A 212 -22.67 8.05 -8.81
C GLU A 212 -21.38 8.78 -8.41
N ASP A 213 -20.62 8.22 -7.47
CA ASP A 213 -19.30 8.74 -7.09
C ASP A 213 -18.30 8.63 -8.23
N CYS A 214 -18.37 7.55 -9.02
CA CYS A 214 -17.53 7.44 -10.20
C CYS A 214 -17.88 8.48 -11.27
N LEU A 215 -19.16 8.79 -11.48
CA LEU A 215 -19.57 9.84 -12.40
C LEU A 215 -19.07 11.20 -11.92
N THR A 216 -19.23 11.50 -10.63
CA THR A 216 -18.74 12.74 -10.03
C THR A 216 -17.22 12.87 -10.20
N LEU A 217 -16.47 11.78 -9.93
CA LEU A 217 -15.04 11.73 -10.15
C LEU A 217 -14.68 11.90 -11.63
N PHE A 218 -15.37 11.22 -12.54
CA PHE A 218 -15.12 11.34 -13.97
C PHE A 218 -15.33 12.77 -14.45
N THR A 219 -16.45 13.39 -14.09
CA THR A 219 -16.80 14.77 -14.49
C THR A 219 -15.73 15.76 -14.02
N LYS A 220 -15.29 15.64 -12.77
CA LYS A 220 -14.20 16.46 -12.21
C LYS A 220 -12.90 16.40 -13.03
N TRP A 221 -12.61 15.26 -13.67
CA TRP A 221 -11.38 15.06 -14.43
C TRP A 221 -11.55 15.21 -15.95
N ALA A 222 -12.78 15.24 -16.46
CA ALA A 222 -13.07 15.30 -17.90
C ALA A 222 -13.60 16.66 -18.36
N PHE A 223 -13.98 17.55 -17.44
CA PHE A 223 -14.56 18.86 -17.75
C PHE A 223 -13.95 19.94 -16.84
N ASN A 224 -13.97 21.21 -17.27
CA ASN A 224 -13.80 22.31 -16.33
C ASN A 224 -15.06 22.46 -15.47
N ASP A 225 -14.91 23.07 -14.29
CA ASP A 225 -16.01 23.29 -13.36
C ASP A 225 -17.19 24.04 -14.03
N GLY A 226 -18.32 23.35 -14.18
CA GLY A 226 -19.56 23.89 -14.73
C GLY A 226 -19.76 23.67 -16.24
N ASP A 227 -18.73 23.22 -16.96
CA ASP A 227 -18.82 22.96 -18.41
C ASP A 227 -19.72 21.76 -18.72
N GLU A 228 -19.86 20.81 -17.79
CA GLU A 228 -20.65 19.59 -17.96
C GLU A 228 -22.11 19.86 -18.36
N ARG A 229 -22.66 20.98 -17.91
CA ARG A 229 -24.05 21.39 -18.16
C ARG A 229 -24.29 21.75 -19.62
N HIS A 230 -23.26 22.18 -20.33
CA HIS A 230 -23.34 22.57 -21.74
C HIS A 230 -23.30 21.34 -22.67
N TYR A 231 -22.88 20.17 -22.16
CA TYR A 231 -22.63 18.98 -22.97
C TYR A 231 -23.36 17.72 -22.45
N PRO A 232 -24.70 17.73 -22.38
CA PRO A 232 -25.46 16.60 -21.83
C PRO A 232 -25.26 15.29 -22.60
N ASN A 233 -24.97 15.36 -23.90
CA ASN A 233 -24.66 14.18 -24.71
C ASN A 233 -23.31 13.55 -24.32
N LEU A 234 -22.30 14.36 -23.96
CA LEU A 234 -21.00 13.86 -23.52
C LEU A 234 -21.09 13.24 -22.13
N ILE A 235 -21.96 13.74 -21.26
CA ILE A 235 -22.23 13.14 -19.96
C ILE A 235 -22.81 11.74 -20.10
N ARG A 236 -23.77 11.53 -21.01
CA ARG A 236 -24.31 10.19 -21.31
C ARG A 236 -23.24 9.22 -21.82
N ILE A 237 -22.30 9.70 -22.63
CA ILE A 237 -21.15 8.88 -23.08
C ILE A 237 -20.23 8.58 -21.89
N GLY A 238 -19.95 9.57 -21.05
CA GLY A 238 -19.18 9.42 -19.81
C GLY A 238 -19.79 8.37 -18.87
N GLU A 239 -21.11 8.32 -18.75
CA GLU A 239 -21.80 7.28 -17.98
C GLU A 239 -21.50 5.86 -18.47
N GLU A 240 -21.52 5.65 -19.80
CA GLU A 240 -21.19 4.36 -20.40
C GLU A 240 -19.71 4.00 -20.22
N ILE A 241 -18.81 4.98 -20.25
CA ILE A 241 -17.39 4.79 -19.95
C ILE A 241 -17.21 4.36 -18.50
N VAL A 242 -17.81 5.08 -17.56
CA VAL A 242 -17.69 4.81 -16.13
C VAL A 242 -18.26 3.44 -15.76
N LYS A 243 -19.37 3.01 -16.36
CA LYS A 243 -19.91 1.64 -16.20
C LYS A 243 -18.91 0.55 -16.59
N LYS A 244 -18.00 0.83 -17.52
CA LYS A 244 -16.90 -0.08 -17.91
C LYS A 244 -15.72 -0.04 -16.94
N CYS A 245 -15.54 1.04 -16.18
CA CYS A 245 -14.50 1.15 -15.15
C CYS A 245 -14.77 0.30 -13.90
N LYS A 246 -16.00 -0.23 -13.73
CA LYS A 246 -16.39 -1.13 -12.63
C LYS A 246 -16.02 -0.60 -11.23
N GLY A 247 -16.17 0.71 -11.03
CA GLY A 247 -15.91 1.33 -9.73
C GLY A 247 -14.44 1.54 -9.38
N VAL A 248 -13.49 1.31 -10.30
CA VAL A 248 -12.06 1.49 -10.03
C VAL A 248 -11.67 2.97 -10.19
N PRO A 249 -11.39 3.73 -9.11
CA PRO A 249 -11.16 5.17 -9.17
C PRO A 249 -10.00 5.57 -10.08
N LEU A 250 -8.91 4.80 -10.07
CA LEU A 250 -7.77 5.06 -10.95
C LEU A 250 -8.16 4.96 -12.43
N ALA A 251 -8.97 3.96 -12.81
CA ALA A 251 -9.42 3.82 -14.19
C ALA A 251 -10.34 4.97 -14.60
N VAL A 252 -11.27 5.35 -13.72
CA VAL A 252 -12.19 6.48 -13.92
C VAL A 252 -11.41 7.78 -14.13
N ARG A 253 -10.50 8.11 -13.21
CA ARG A 253 -9.66 9.30 -13.28
C ARG A 253 -8.83 9.33 -14.57
N THR A 254 -8.14 8.23 -14.88
CA THR A 254 -7.31 8.16 -16.09
C THR A 254 -8.12 8.42 -17.35
N LEU A 255 -9.29 7.78 -17.49
CA LEU A 255 -10.12 7.97 -18.69
C LEU A 255 -10.73 9.37 -18.74
N GLY A 256 -11.14 9.94 -17.61
CA GLY A 256 -11.60 11.33 -17.55
C GLY A 256 -10.51 12.30 -17.97
N SER A 257 -9.30 12.17 -17.42
CA SER A 257 -8.16 13.04 -17.73
C SER A 257 -7.66 12.95 -19.19
N LEU A 258 -7.98 11.88 -19.92
CA LEU A 258 -7.67 11.77 -21.35
C LEU A 258 -8.69 12.50 -22.24
N LEU A 259 -9.82 12.91 -21.68
CA LEU A 259 -10.91 13.57 -22.37
C LEU A 259 -11.03 15.06 -22.02
N PHE A 260 -10.18 15.53 -21.10
CA PHE A 260 -10.04 16.93 -20.73
C PHE A 260 -9.49 17.77 -21.89
#